data_AF-A0A7M2SXB4-F1
#
_entry.id   AF-A0A7M2SXB4-F1
#
_cell.length_a   1.000
_cell.length_b   1.000
_cell.length_c   1.000
_cell.angle_alpha   90.00
_cell.angle_beta   90.00
_cell.angle_gamma   90.00
#
_symmetry.space_group_name_H-M   'P 1'
#
loop_
_entity.id
_entity.type
_entity.pdbx_description
1 polymer ?
#
loop_
_entity_poly.entity_id
_entity_poly.type
_entity_poly.pdbx_seq_one_letter_code
_entity_poly.pdbx_strand_id
1 'polypeptide(L)'
;MYLAVAAGGFRRYATYRMATAAGVFTNTVFGVILVYTYLALWDERPHLGGYDQSQAVTYVWLGQCLYATLAIQGGGAEKDLMERIRTGEIAVDLYRPVDLQLWWLAGDMGRALFQMLGRGVIPFLFGALFFPMALPTGVTPWAGFVVALLLAAVVSFAIRYLAALSVFWLMDGMGVNQALMITGIFFSGMVLPLNAFPGPFGEIVRALPWAAQLQMPADVLMGETSPLTAFAFQAAWAVALLAAARMAQSAATRRVVVQGG
;
A
#
# COMPACT_ATOMS: atom_id res chain seq x y z
N MET A 1 10.94 21.95 -1.91
CA MET A 1 11.77 21.01 -1.13
C MET A 1 11.23 19.57 -1.19
N TYR A 2 10.01 19.28 -0.72
CA TYR A 2 9.45 17.92 -0.71
C TYR A 2 9.34 17.26 -2.09
N LEU A 3 9.04 18.02 -3.15
CA LEU A 3 9.09 17.51 -4.54
C LEU A 3 10.49 17.01 -4.94
N ALA A 4 11.56 17.66 -4.46
CA ALA A 4 12.92 17.21 -4.72
C ALA A 4 13.25 15.91 -3.96
N VAL A 5 12.69 15.74 -2.76
CA VAL A 5 12.78 14.50 -1.98
C VAL A 5 12.04 13.36 -2.69
N ALA A 6 10.82 13.61 -3.17
CA ALA A 6 10.07 12.65 -3.97
C ALA A 6 10.83 12.25 -5.25
N ALA A 7 11.37 13.23 -5.98
CA ALA A 7 12.20 12.96 -7.15
C ALA A 7 13.48 12.17 -6.80
N GLY A 8 14.07 12.42 -5.63
CA GLY A 8 15.19 11.64 -5.09
C GLY A 8 14.81 10.18 -4.83
N GLY A 9 13.67 9.95 -4.18
CA GLY A 9 13.11 8.62 -3.95
C GLY A 9 12.88 7.87 -5.25
N PHE A 10 12.27 8.52 -6.25
CA PHE A 10 12.07 7.95 -7.58
C PHE A 10 13.39 7.53 -8.24
N ARG A 11 14.39 8.43 -8.26
CA ARG A 11 15.70 8.16 -8.87
C ARG A 11 16.44 7.00 -8.20
N ARG A 12 16.38 6.88 -6.88
CA ARG A 12 17.04 5.78 -6.13
C ARG A 12 16.56 4.42 -6.60
N TYR A 13 15.25 4.25 -6.83
CA TYR A 13 14.71 2.98 -7.31
C TYR A 13 14.92 2.77 -8.82
N ALA A 14 14.99 3.84 -9.61
CA ALA A 14 15.25 3.77 -11.05
C ALA A 14 16.63 3.21 -11.44
N THR A 15 17.60 3.25 -10.53
CA THR A 15 18.95 2.72 -10.76
C THR A 15 18.97 1.18 -10.88
N TYR A 16 18.05 0.47 -10.22
CA TYR A 16 18.05 -0.99 -10.12
C TYR A 16 17.20 -1.68 -11.22
N ARG A 17 17.49 -1.36 -12.49
CA ARG A 17 16.67 -1.79 -13.64
C ARG A 17 16.46 -3.31 -13.73
N MET A 18 17.48 -4.11 -13.45
CA MET A 18 17.37 -5.58 -13.47
C MET A 18 16.43 -6.10 -12.37
N ALA A 19 16.48 -5.51 -11.18
CA ALA A 19 15.56 -5.86 -10.09
C ALA A 19 14.12 -5.46 -10.44
N THR A 20 13.94 -4.32 -11.12
CA THR A 20 12.63 -3.90 -11.65
C THR A 20 12.10 -4.91 -12.67
N ALA A 21 12.92 -5.31 -13.65
CA ALA A 21 12.52 -6.28 -14.67
C ALA A 21 12.17 -7.66 -14.08
N ALA A 22 12.99 -8.17 -13.17
CA ALA A 22 12.69 -9.40 -12.43
C ALA A 22 11.39 -9.25 -11.64
N GLY A 23 11.18 -8.11 -10.97
CA GLY A 23 9.97 -7.83 -10.22
C GLY A 23 8.71 -7.71 -11.07
N VAL A 24 8.80 -7.20 -12.32
CA VAL A 24 7.70 -7.20 -13.29
C VAL A 24 7.37 -8.63 -13.68
N PHE A 25 8.38 -9.40 -14.08
CA PHE A 25 8.19 -10.80 -14.47
C PHE A 25 7.54 -11.61 -13.36
N THR A 26 8.03 -11.51 -12.13
CA THR A 26 7.47 -12.20 -10.97
C THR A 26 6.01 -11.79 -10.74
N ASN A 27 5.69 -10.48 -10.70
CA ASN A 27 4.31 -10.01 -10.51
C ASN A 27 3.38 -10.52 -11.62
N THR A 28 3.83 -10.55 -12.88
CA THR A 28 3.03 -11.06 -13.99
C THR A 28 2.79 -12.57 -13.86
N VAL A 29 3.81 -13.37 -13.52
CA VAL A 29 3.66 -14.81 -13.30
C VAL A 29 2.70 -15.11 -12.15
N PHE A 30 2.85 -14.42 -11.02
CA PHE A 30 1.91 -14.57 -9.90
C PHE A 30 0.50 -14.08 -10.26
N GLY A 31 0.39 -13.01 -11.06
CA GLY A 31 -0.88 -12.56 -11.62
C GLY A 31 -1.59 -13.64 -12.43
N VAL A 32 -0.86 -14.35 -13.29
CA VAL A 32 -1.40 -15.49 -14.06
C VAL A 32 -1.85 -16.63 -13.15
N ILE A 33 -1.05 -17.00 -12.14
CA ILE A 33 -1.42 -18.06 -11.19
C ILE A 33 -2.70 -17.68 -10.43
N LEU A 34 -2.75 -16.46 -9.91
CA LEU A 34 -3.88 -15.98 -9.12
C LEU A 34 -5.14 -15.81 -9.95
N VAL A 35 -5.04 -15.30 -11.19
CA VAL A 35 -6.22 -15.07 -12.02
C VAL A 35 -6.88 -16.40 -12.41
N TYR A 36 -6.10 -17.45 -12.73
CA TYR A 36 -6.68 -18.77 -12.98
C TYR A 36 -7.30 -19.37 -11.72
N THR A 37 -6.71 -19.14 -10.55
CA THR A 37 -7.31 -19.55 -9.26
C THR A 37 -8.65 -18.85 -9.04
N TYR A 38 -8.72 -17.54 -9.32
CA TYR A 38 -9.95 -16.75 -9.18
C TYR A 38 -11.01 -17.15 -10.20
N LEU A 39 -10.62 -17.40 -11.45
CA LEU A 39 -11.53 -17.89 -12.49
C LEU A 39 -12.19 -19.20 -12.08
N ALA A 40 -11.40 -20.17 -11.61
CA ALA A 40 -11.93 -21.44 -11.11
C ALA A 40 -12.85 -21.27 -9.90
N LEU A 41 -12.48 -20.38 -8.96
CA LEU A 41 -13.31 -20.10 -7.78
C LEU A 41 -14.63 -19.41 -8.14
N TRP A 42 -14.62 -18.45 -9.06
CA TRP A 42 -15.83 -17.72 -9.48
C TRP A 42 -16.73 -18.54 -10.39
N ASP A 43 -16.21 -19.58 -11.05
CA ASP A 43 -17.02 -20.56 -11.77
C ASP A 43 -17.87 -21.40 -10.80
N GLU A 44 -17.27 -21.84 -9.69
CA GLU A 44 -17.97 -22.59 -8.63
C GLU A 44 -18.84 -21.68 -7.73
N ARG A 45 -18.43 -20.44 -7.51
CA ARG A 45 -19.14 -19.45 -6.68
C ARG A 45 -19.36 -18.14 -7.45
N PRO A 46 -20.31 -18.11 -8.39
CA PRO A 46 -20.67 -16.88 -9.09
C PRO A 46 -21.09 -15.79 -8.10
N HIS A 47 -20.69 -14.54 -8.38
CA HIS A 47 -21.02 -13.37 -7.57
C HIS A 47 -20.47 -13.39 -6.13
N LEU A 48 -19.40 -14.13 -5.86
CA LEU A 48 -18.74 -14.12 -4.54
C LEU A 48 -18.33 -12.68 -4.18
N GLY A 49 -18.76 -12.21 -3.00
CA GLY A 49 -18.50 -10.84 -2.54
C GLY A 49 -19.22 -9.74 -3.33
N GLY A 50 -20.11 -10.09 -4.26
CA GLY A 50 -20.80 -9.13 -5.12
C GLY A 50 -20.10 -8.86 -6.46
N TYR A 51 -18.87 -9.37 -6.66
CA TYR A 51 -18.17 -9.21 -7.92
C TYR A 51 -18.60 -10.25 -8.95
N ASP A 52 -18.81 -9.84 -10.19
CA ASP A 52 -18.79 -10.77 -11.33
C ASP A 52 -17.37 -11.29 -11.62
N GLN A 53 -17.26 -12.26 -12.53
CA GLN A 53 -15.98 -12.90 -12.85
C GLN A 53 -14.97 -11.90 -13.45
N SER A 54 -15.41 -10.94 -14.26
CA SER A 54 -14.54 -9.95 -14.89
C SER A 54 -14.06 -8.88 -13.90
N GLN A 55 -14.87 -8.54 -12.90
CA GLN A 55 -14.48 -7.73 -11.75
C GLN A 55 -13.47 -8.48 -10.87
N ALA A 56 -13.68 -9.78 -10.62
CA ALA A 56 -12.72 -10.61 -9.89
C ALA A 56 -11.34 -10.68 -10.60
N VAL A 57 -11.34 -10.83 -11.94
CA VAL A 57 -10.12 -10.74 -12.76
C VAL A 57 -9.45 -9.36 -12.61
N THR A 58 -10.23 -8.28 -12.72
CA THR A 58 -9.74 -6.90 -12.55
C THR A 58 -9.09 -6.71 -11.20
N TYR A 59 -9.72 -7.23 -10.14
CA TYR A 59 -9.24 -7.18 -8.77
C TYR A 59 -7.86 -7.86 -8.61
N VAL A 60 -7.66 -9.05 -9.20
CA VAL A 60 -6.36 -9.75 -9.16
C VAL A 60 -5.24 -8.90 -9.76
N TRP A 61 -5.48 -8.35 -10.95
CA TRP A 61 -4.47 -7.56 -11.66
C TRP A 61 -4.25 -6.18 -11.01
N LEU A 62 -5.27 -5.58 -10.42
CA LEU A 62 -5.10 -4.43 -9.52
C LEU A 62 -4.27 -4.80 -8.31
N GLY A 63 -4.49 -5.97 -7.70
CA GLY A 63 -3.67 -6.49 -6.62
C GLY A 63 -2.19 -6.55 -7.01
N GLN A 64 -1.88 -7.13 -8.17
CA GLN A 64 -0.49 -7.16 -8.69
C GLN A 64 0.07 -5.76 -8.97
N CYS A 65 -0.77 -4.84 -9.44
CA CYS A 65 -0.39 -3.45 -9.69
C CYS A 65 -0.04 -2.71 -8.39
N LEU A 66 -0.86 -2.88 -7.36
CA LEU A 66 -0.78 -2.12 -6.12
C LEU A 66 0.15 -2.74 -5.08
N TYR A 67 0.49 -4.02 -5.20
CA TYR A 67 1.32 -4.75 -4.25
C TYR A 67 2.65 -4.05 -3.92
N ALA A 68 3.46 -3.80 -4.95
CA ALA A 68 4.76 -3.12 -4.79
C ALA A 68 4.60 -1.59 -4.64
N THR A 69 3.62 -1.01 -5.32
CA THR A 69 3.28 0.42 -5.27
C THR A 69 3.04 0.87 -3.83
N LEU A 70 2.12 0.18 -3.16
CA LEU A 70 1.73 0.48 -1.79
C LEU A 70 2.55 -0.30 -0.76
N ALA A 71 3.59 -1.04 -1.16
CA ALA A 71 4.40 -1.87 -0.26
C ALA A 71 3.52 -2.68 0.71
N ILE A 72 2.51 -3.37 0.18
CA ILE A 72 1.44 -3.99 1.00
C ILE A 72 2.02 -5.03 1.97
N GLN A 73 3.04 -5.79 1.54
CA GLN A 73 3.75 -6.75 2.40
C GLN A 73 4.84 -6.11 3.29
N GLY A 74 4.97 -4.78 3.28
CA GLY A 74 6.18 -4.06 3.67
C GLY A 74 7.22 -4.01 2.54
N GLY A 75 8.45 -3.61 2.87
CA GLY A 75 9.54 -3.38 1.91
C GLY A 75 9.63 -1.96 1.35
N GLY A 76 8.96 -0.99 1.98
CA GLY A 76 9.03 0.42 1.62
C GLY A 76 9.96 1.23 2.52
N ALA A 77 9.64 2.51 2.70
CA ALA A 77 10.41 3.47 3.50
C ALA A 77 10.65 3.04 4.96
N GLU A 78 9.79 2.21 5.54
CA GLU A 78 9.89 1.74 6.91
C GLU A 78 11.17 0.95 7.18
N LYS A 79 11.68 0.18 6.23
CA LYS A 79 12.91 -0.61 6.43
C LYS A 79 14.12 0.29 6.68
N ASP A 80 14.27 1.33 5.84
CA ASP A 80 15.35 2.30 5.98
C ASP A 80 15.21 3.09 7.30
N LEU A 81 13.97 3.44 7.67
CA LEU A 81 13.70 4.16 8.92
C LEU A 81 13.99 3.29 10.16
N MET A 82 13.56 2.03 10.17
CA MET A 82 13.85 1.09 11.26
C MET A 82 15.35 0.88 11.45
N GLU A 83 16.11 0.76 10.35
CA GLU A 83 17.57 0.60 10.42
C GLU A 83 18.25 1.87 10.96
N ARG A 84 17.81 3.05 10.54
CA ARG A 84 18.31 4.33 11.07
C ARG A 84 17.99 4.52 12.55
N ILE A 85 16.84 4.04 13.02
CA ILE A 85 16.49 4.05 14.44
C ILE A 85 17.42 3.11 15.20
N ARG A 86 17.63 1.90 14.71
CA ARG A 86 18.48 0.89 15.34
C ARG A 86 19.96 1.30 15.42
N THR A 87 20.46 1.96 14.38
CA THR A 87 21.86 2.43 14.30
C THR A 87 22.08 3.78 14.96
N GLY A 88 21.02 4.50 15.34
CA GLY A 88 21.10 5.86 15.88
C GLY A 88 21.27 6.96 14.83
N GLU A 89 21.44 6.61 13.55
CA GLU A 89 21.53 7.58 12.45
C GLU A 89 20.28 8.46 12.30
N ILE A 90 19.14 8.02 12.87
CA ILE A 90 17.91 8.81 12.92
C ILE A 90 18.09 10.19 13.57
N ALA A 91 19.10 10.36 14.43
CA ALA A 91 19.46 11.65 15.02
C ALA A 91 19.75 12.70 13.93
N VAL A 92 20.46 12.33 12.87
CA VAL A 92 20.78 13.22 11.75
C VAL A 92 19.50 13.71 11.04
N ASP A 93 18.51 12.83 10.90
CA ASP A 93 17.24 13.19 10.28
C ASP A 93 16.40 14.10 11.18
N LEU A 94 16.46 13.91 12.50
CA LEU A 94 15.80 14.75 13.50
C LEU A 94 16.40 16.16 13.61
N TYR A 95 17.71 16.32 13.34
CA TYR A 95 18.37 17.63 13.33
C TYR A 95 18.02 18.49 12.11
N ARG A 96 17.44 17.91 11.06
CA ARG A 96 17.07 18.69 9.87
C ARG A 96 15.93 19.64 10.21
N PRO A 97 15.94 20.89 9.71
CA PRO A 97 14.86 21.87 9.92
C PRO A 97 13.66 21.56 9.01
N VAL A 98 13.27 20.29 8.92
CA VAL A 98 12.11 19.82 8.18
C VAL A 98 11.34 18.82 9.00
N ASP A 99 10.07 18.74 8.67
CA ASP A 99 9.20 17.78 9.30
C ASP A 99 9.57 16.34 8.90
N LEU A 100 9.96 15.51 9.88
CA LEU A 100 10.42 14.14 9.64
C LEU A 100 9.35 13.30 8.92
N GLN A 101 8.10 13.32 9.38
CA GLN A 101 7.04 12.50 8.79
C GLN A 101 6.75 12.91 7.35
N LEU A 102 6.68 14.22 7.05
CA LEU A 102 6.47 14.71 5.68
C LEU A 102 7.68 14.43 4.79
N TRP A 103 8.90 14.46 5.33
CA TRP A 103 10.11 14.13 4.61
C TRP A 103 10.08 12.67 4.14
N TRP A 104 9.78 11.74 5.05
CA TRP A 104 9.65 10.31 4.73
C TRP A 104 8.46 10.03 3.82
N LEU A 105 7.32 10.69 4.03
CA LEU A 105 6.15 10.57 3.17
C LEU A 105 6.49 10.98 1.74
N ALA A 106 7.13 12.13 1.54
CA ALA A 106 7.51 12.60 0.21
C ALA A 106 8.44 11.61 -0.51
N GLY A 107 9.43 11.06 0.20
CA GLY A 107 10.31 10.02 -0.34
C GLY A 107 9.55 8.74 -0.74
N ASP A 108 8.63 8.29 0.12
CA ASP A 108 7.81 7.09 -0.15
C ASP A 108 6.83 7.30 -1.30
N MET A 109 6.27 8.51 -1.47
CA MET A 109 5.45 8.84 -2.66
C MET A 109 6.27 8.74 -3.95
N GLY A 110 7.52 9.20 -3.93
CA GLY A 110 8.45 9.03 -5.06
C GLY A 110 8.72 7.56 -5.38
N ARG A 111 8.93 6.73 -4.36
CA ARG A 111 9.05 5.27 -4.49
C ARG A 111 7.75 4.68 -5.06
N ALA A 112 6.60 5.00 -4.49
CA ALA A 112 5.31 4.47 -4.91
C ALA A 112 5.03 4.77 -6.38
N LEU A 113 5.30 6.00 -6.82
CA LEU A 113 5.18 6.39 -8.23
C LEU A 113 6.10 5.56 -9.13
N PHE A 114 7.36 5.37 -8.75
CA PHE A 114 8.28 4.52 -9.51
C PHE A 114 7.79 3.07 -9.58
N GLN A 115 7.36 2.50 -8.46
CA GLN A 115 6.87 1.13 -8.40
C GLN A 115 5.59 0.95 -9.21
N MET A 116 4.70 1.95 -9.22
CA MET A 116 3.50 1.96 -10.05
C MET A 116 3.87 1.93 -11.53
N LEU A 117 4.70 2.87 -12.00
CA LEU A 117 5.08 2.95 -13.42
C LEU A 117 5.93 1.74 -13.87
N GLY A 118 6.89 1.34 -13.04
CA GLY A 118 7.88 0.33 -13.38
C GLY A 118 7.43 -1.10 -13.14
N ARG A 119 6.60 -1.37 -12.13
CA ARG A 119 6.16 -2.72 -11.74
C ARG A 119 4.65 -2.90 -11.67
N GLY A 120 3.87 -1.83 -11.61
CA GLY A 120 2.42 -1.91 -11.50
C GLY A 120 1.70 -1.90 -12.85
N VAL A 121 2.05 -0.93 -13.70
CA VAL A 121 1.40 -0.71 -15.01
C VAL A 121 1.64 -1.89 -15.94
N ILE A 122 2.85 -2.47 -15.99
CA ILE A 122 3.17 -3.52 -16.95
C ILE A 122 2.35 -4.82 -16.70
N PRO A 123 2.32 -5.39 -15.48
CA PRO A 123 1.44 -6.52 -15.20
C PRO A 123 -0.05 -6.19 -15.39
N PHE A 124 -0.49 -4.98 -15.03
CA PHE A 124 -1.88 -4.58 -15.22
C PHE A 124 -2.28 -4.56 -16.69
N LEU A 125 -1.45 -3.98 -17.56
CA LEU A 125 -1.67 -3.97 -19.01
C LEU A 125 -1.62 -5.38 -19.62
N PHE A 126 -0.73 -6.23 -19.13
CA PHE A 126 -0.73 -7.64 -19.51
C PHE A 126 -2.08 -8.29 -19.19
N GLY A 127 -2.58 -8.10 -17.96
CA GLY A 127 -3.89 -8.59 -17.58
C GLY A 127 -5.00 -8.08 -18.49
N ALA A 128 -5.03 -6.76 -18.77
CA ALA A 128 -6.06 -6.12 -19.59
C ALA A 128 -6.05 -6.61 -21.05
N LEU A 129 -4.90 -7.05 -21.55
CA LEU A 129 -4.76 -7.57 -22.91
C LEU A 129 -5.19 -9.05 -23.03
N PHE A 130 -4.90 -9.86 -22.01
CA PHE A 130 -5.06 -11.31 -22.08
C PHE A 130 -6.28 -11.86 -21.33
N PHE A 131 -6.93 -11.07 -20.47
CA PHE A 131 -8.04 -11.51 -19.63
C PHE A 131 -9.22 -10.53 -19.69
N PRO A 132 -10.47 -11.04 -19.56
CA PRO A 132 -11.65 -10.19 -19.56
C PRO A 132 -11.75 -9.40 -18.25
N MET A 133 -11.43 -8.11 -18.31
CA MET A 133 -11.53 -7.19 -17.19
C MET A 133 -12.76 -6.27 -17.29
N ALA A 134 -13.40 -6.01 -16.15
CA ALA A 134 -14.41 -4.98 -15.96
C ALA A 134 -13.76 -3.60 -15.85
N LEU A 135 -13.14 -3.10 -16.93
CA LEU A 135 -12.56 -1.77 -16.96
C LEU A 135 -13.60 -0.71 -17.35
N PRO A 136 -13.70 0.42 -16.62
CA PRO A 136 -14.57 1.52 -17.01
C PRO A 136 -14.18 2.14 -18.35
N THR A 137 -15.18 2.44 -19.19
CA THR A 137 -15.00 3.14 -20.47
C THR A 137 -14.94 4.67 -20.33
N GLY A 138 -15.54 5.21 -19.26
CA GLY A 138 -15.56 6.65 -18.97
C GLY A 138 -14.35 7.13 -18.17
N VAL A 139 -14.02 8.42 -18.27
CA VAL A 139 -12.88 9.04 -17.55
C VAL A 139 -13.17 9.21 -16.04
N THR A 140 -14.43 9.36 -15.66
CA THR A 140 -14.82 9.68 -14.27
C THR A 140 -14.42 8.61 -13.25
N PRO A 141 -14.67 7.29 -13.47
CA PRO A 141 -14.22 6.25 -12.55
C PRO A 141 -12.70 6.19 -12.41
N TRP A 142 -11.95 6.44 -13.50
CA TRP A 142 -10.49 6.52 -13.46
C TRP A 142 -10.00 7.71 -12.63
N ALA A 143 -10.63 8.88 -12.76
CA ALA A 143 -10.32 10.04 -11.92
C ALA A 143 -10.59 9.73 -10.44
N GLY A 144 -11.71 9.06 -10.14
CA GLY A 144 -12.02 8.60 -8.79
C GLY A 144 -10.99 7.62 -8.24
N PHE A 145 -10.59 6.64 -9.07
CA PHE A 145 -9.55 5.67 -8.73
C PHE A 145 -8.21 6.33 -8.43
N VAL A 146 -7.79 7.35 -9.19
CA VAL A 146 -6.55 8.09 -8.93
C VAL A 146 -6.58 8.76 -7.56
N VAL A 147 -7.69 9.39 -7.18
CA VAL A 147 -7.83 9.99 -5.84
C VAL A 147 -7.79 8.92 -4.76
N ALA A 148 -8.51 7.80 -4.94
CA ALA A 148 -8.48 6.68 -4.01
C ALA A 148 -7.07 6.10 -3.86
N LEU A 149 -6.30 6.05 -4.95
CA LEU A 149 -4.94 5.53 -4.96
C LEU A 149 -3.97 6.44 -4.20
N LEU A 150 -4.12 7.76 -4.33
CA LEU A 150 -3.31 8.72 -3.56
C LEU A 150 -3.60 8.59 -2.06
N LEU A 151 -4.87 8.48 -1.66
CA LEU A 151 -5.24 8.24 -0.27
C LEU A 151 -4.73 6.88 0.24
N ALA A 152 -4.83 5.83 -0.58
CA ALA A 152 -4.29 4.50 -0.29
C ALA A 152 -2.77 4.53 -0.04
N ALA A 153 -2.02 5.32 -0.82
CA ALA A 153 -0.59 5.52 -0.65
C ALA A 153 -0.28 6.21 0.69
N VAL A 154 -1.06 7.23 1.06
CA VAL A 154 -0.91 7.91 2.36
C VAL A 154 -1.24 6.97 3.53
N VAL A 155 -2.33 6.21 3.46
CA VAL A 155 -2.69 5.23 4.50
C VAL A 155 -1.62 4.16 4.63
N SER A 156 -1.17 3.58 3.51
CA SER A 156 -0.06 2.62 3.48
C SER A 156 1.19 3.17 4.16
N PHE A 157 1.59 4.38 3.80
CA PHE A 157 2.73 5.04 4.42
C PHE A 157 2.52 5.20 5.93
N ALA A 158 1.35 5.67 6.36
CA ALA A 158 1.08 5.93 7.77
C ALA A 158 1.13 4.65 8.63
N ILE A 159 0.60 3.52 8.13
CA ILE A 159 0.70 2.20 8.79
C ILE A 159 2.17 1.81 8.95
N ARG A 160 2.93 1.86 7.85
CA ARG A 160 4.35 1.45 7.83
C ARG A 160 5.23 2.38 8.67
N TYR A 161 4.94 3.68 8.67
CA TYR A 161 5.65 4.67 9.47
C TYR A 161 5.40 4.48 10.97
N LEU A 162 4.15 4.22 11.39
CA LEU A 162 3.82 3.88 12.78
C LEU A 162 4.58 2.63 13.25
N ALA A 163 4.60 1.59 12.42
CA ALA A 163 5.35 0.38 12.69
C ALA A 163 6.86 0.65 12.76
N ALA A 164 7.42 1.50 11.89
CA ALA A 164 8.82 1.88 11.99
C ALA A 164 9.14 2.57 13.33
N LEU A 165 8.26 3.48 13.78
CA LEU A 165 8.42 4.17 15.06
C LEU A 165 8.39 3.21 16.26
N SER A 166 7.67 2.09 16.21
CA SER A 166 7.65 1.15 17.33
C SER A 166 9.02 0.55 17.65
N VAL A 167 9.97 0.59 16.70
CA VAL A 167 11.36 0.13 16.91
C VAL A 167 12.11 0.98 17.95
N PHE A 168 11.71 2.24 18.18
CA PHE A 168 12.24 3.03 19.31
C PHE A 168 11.99 2.38 20.68
N TRP A 169 11.03 1.45 20.77
CA TRP A 169 10.73 0.71 22.00
C TRP A 169 11.09 -0.75 21.96
N LEU A 170 10.86 -1.41 20.83
CA LEU A 170 11.08 -2.85 20.70
C LEU A 170 12.54 -3.21 20.47
N MET A 171 13.37 -2.28 19.98
CA MET A 171 14.78 -2.48 19.59
C MET A 171 15.02 -3.55 18.49
N ASP A 172 13.98 -4.30 18.09
CA ASP A 172 13.99 -5.24 16.98
C ASP A 172 12.91 -4.90 15.93
N GLY A 173 13.33 -4.69 14.69
CA GLY A 173 12.47 -4.43 13.54
C GLY A 173 12.00 -5.69 12.82
N MET A 174 12.56 -6.87 13.09
CA MET A 174 12.20 -8.10 12.36
C MET A 174 10.77 -8.54 12.67
N GLY A 175 10.41 -8.63 13.95
CA GLY A 175 9.05 -8.99 14.36
C GLY A 175 8.00 -8.00 13.84
N VAL A 176 8.34 -6.71 13.83
CA VAL A 176 7.48 -5.65 13.31
C VAL A 176 7.26 -5.80 11.80
N ASN A 177 8.33 -6.05 11.04
CA ASN A 177 8.23 -6.30 9.59
C ASN A 177 7.38 -7.54 9.29
N GLN A 178 7.53 -8.61 10.08
CA GLN A 178 6.72 -9.82 9.90
C GLN A 178 5.23 -9.55 10.18
N ALA A 179 4.92 -8.79 11.24
CA ALA A 179 3.56 -8.40 11.55
C ALA A 179 2.95 -7.53 10.44
N LEU A 180 3.69 -6.54 9.93
CA LEU A 180 3.29 -5.71 8.78
C LEU A 180 3.02 -6.58 7.55
N MET A 181 3.87 -7.56 7.27
CA MET A 181 3.71 -8.45 6.12
C MET A 181 2.40 -9.25 6.21
N ILE A 182 2.16 -9.89 7.35
CA ILE A 182 1.00 -10.76 7.57
C ILE A 182 -0.29 -9.93 7.54
N THR A 183 -0.35 -8.87 8.34
CA THR A 183 -1.54 -8.00 8.42
C THR A 183 -1.80 -7.29 7.10
N GLY A 184 -0.74 -6.82 6.43
CA GLY A 184 -0.80 -6.19 5.12
C GLY A 184 -1.39 -7.09 4.06
N ILE A 185 -0.88 -8.31 3.90
CA ILE A 185 -1.39 -9.25 2.89
C ILE A 185 -2.83 -9.68 3.22
N PHE A 186 -3.12 -9.99 4.47
CA PHE A 186 -4.41 -10.53 4.85
C PHE A 186 -5.53 -9.48 4.83
N PHE A 187 -5.34 -8.36 5.53
CA PHE A 187 -6.40 -7.35 5.74
C PHE A 187 -6.51 -6.32 4.62
N SER A 188 -5.61 -6.29 3.64
CA SER A 188 -5.76 -5.42 2.46
C SER A 188 -6.71 -5.98 1.41
N GLY A 189 -6.98 -7.29 1.48
CA GLY A 189 -7.71 -8.03 0.46
C GLY A 189 -6.81 -8.62 -0.63
N MET A 190 -5.48 -8.70 -0.42
CA MET A 190 -4.57 -9.36 -1.38
C MET A 190 -4.79 -10.88 -1.46
N VAL A 191 -5.23 -11.51 -0.37
CA VAL A 191 -5.55 -12.95 -0.35
C VAL A 191 -6.85 -13.21 -1.11
N LEU A 192 -7.89 -12.49 -0.71
CA LEU A 192 -9.24 -12.56 -1.25
C LEU A 192 -9.90 -11.19 -1.06
N PRO A 193 -10.78 -10.74 -1.99
CA PRO A 193 -11.59 -9.55 -1.78
C PRO A 193 -12.25 -9.53 -0.40
N LEU A 194 -12.19 -8.39 0.28
CA LEU A 194 -12.69 -8.28 1.66
C LEU A 194 -14.21 -8.43 1.74
N ASN A 195 -14.91 -8.16 0.64
CA ASN A 195 -16.35 -8.38 0.48
C ASN A 195 -16.74 -9.88 0.49
N ALA A 196 -15.81 -10.79 0.17
CA ALA A 196 -16.05 -12.23 0.20
C ALA A 196 -16.05 -12.84 1.62
N PHE A 197 -15.49 -12.14 2.61
CA PHE A 197 -15.50 -12.62 4.00
C PHE A 197 -16.91 -12.47 4.63
N PRO A 198 -17.49 -13.56 5.16
CA PRO A 198 -18.84 -13.55 5.71
C PRO A 198 -18.91 -13.08 7.16
N GLY A 199 -20.12 -12.67 7.56
CA GLY A 199 -20.49 -12.41 8.95
C GLY A 199 -19.70 -11.28 9.62
N PRO A 200 -19.65 -11.29 10.97
CA PRO A 200 -19.01 -10.22 11.75
C PRO A 200 -17.52 -10.05 11.42
N PHE A 201 -16.83 -11.14 11.05
CA PHE A 201 -15.43 -11.06 10.66
C PHE A 201 -15.23 -10.20 9.41
N GLY A 202 -16.10 -10.38 8.40
CA GLY A 202 -16.09 -9.56 7.19
C GLY A 202 -16.27 -8.07 7.48
N GLU A 203 -17.16 -7.73 8.40
CA GLU A 203 -17.39 -6.33 8.80
C GLU A 203 -16.16 -5.72 9.47
N ILE A 204 -15.50 -6.47 10.36
CA ILE A 204 -14.28 -6.02 11.02
C ILE A 204 -13.18 -5.75 10.00
N VAL A 205 -12.88 -6.72 9.11
CA VAL A 205 -11.76 -6.57 8.17
C VAL A 205 -12.00 -5.44 7.16
N ARG A 206 -13.25 -5.17 6.78
CA ARG A 206 -13.61 -4.04 5.91
C ARG A 206 -13.53 -2.68 6.62
N ALA A 207 -13.64 -2.65 7.95
CA ALA A 207 -13.50 -1.43 8.74
C ALA A 207 -12.04 -1.08 9.04
N LEU A 208 -11.13 -2.05 8.98
CA LEU A 208 -9.71 -1.86 9.27
C LEU A 208 -8.98 -0.96 8.25
N PRO A 209 -7.88 -0.29 8.63
CA PRO A 209 -7.18 0.64 7.74
C PRO A 209 -6.57 -0.01 6.50
N TRP A 210 -6.22 -1.30 6.55
CA TRP A 210 -5.67 -2.02 5.40
C TRP A 210 -6.67 -2.12 4.22
N ALA A 211 -7.98 -2.10 4.49
CA ALA A 211 -9.02 -2.06 3.44
C ALA A 211 -8.88 -0.82 2.53
N ALA A 212 -8.32 0.28 3.06
CA ALA A 212 -8.02 1.48 2.29
C ALA A 212 -6.96 1.28 1.19
N GLN A 213 -6.17 0.20 1.23
CA GLN A 213 -5.04 -0.01 0.32
C GLN A 213 -5.44 -0.60 -1.03
N LEU A 214 -6.09 -1.77 -1.04
CA LEU A 214 -6.47 -2.46 -2.29
C LEU A 214 -7.99 -2.50 -2.47
N GLN A 215 -8.74 -2.92 -1.45
CA GLN A 215 -10.19 -3.07 -1.53
C GLN A 215 -10.88 -1.76 -1.96
N MET A 216 -10.66 -0.65 -1.26
CA MET A 216 -11.35 0.61 -1.55
C MET A 216 -11.04 1.17 -2.96
N PRO A 217 -9.77 1.23 -3.42
CA PRO A 217 -9.50 1.64 -4.80
C PRO A 217 -10.14 0.71 -5.84
N ALA A 218 -10.15 -0.61 -5.59
CA ALA A 218 -10.78 -1.56 -6.51
C ALA A 218 -12.30 -1.34 -6.60
N ASP A 219 -12.97 -1.18 -5.45
CA ASP A 219 -14.41 -0.91 -5.40
C ASP A 219 -14.77 0.41 -6.11
N VAL A 220 -13.94 1.45 -5.96
CA VAL A 220 -14.14 2.73 -6.66
C VAL A 220 -13.97 2.58 -8.17
N LEU A 221 -12.96 1.84 -8.61
CA LEU A 221 -12.73 1.62 -10.05
C LEU A 221 -13.89 0.84 -10.68
N MET A 222 -14.37 -0.21 -9.99
CA MET A 222 -15.42 -1.10 -10.51
C MET A 222 -16.84 -0.56 -10.27
N GLY A 223 -16.99 0.58 -9.58
CA GLY A 223 -18.29 1.20 -9.32
C GLY A 223 -19.11 0.55 -8.20
N GLU A 224 -18.48 -0.30 -7.38
CA GLU A 224 -19.09 -1.03 -6.27
C GLU A 224 -19.29 -0.14 -5.03
N THR A 225 -18.58 0.98 -4.96
CA THR A 225 -18.77 1.99 -3.93
C THR A 225 -18.75 3.41 -4.51
N SER A 226 -19.47 4.32 -3.85
CA SER A 226 -19.39 5.74 -4.17
C SER A 226 -17.98 6.26 -3.89
N PRO A 227 -17.35 7.01 -4.83
CA PRO A 227 -16.04 7.61 -4.61
C PRO A 227 -15.99 8.45 -3.32
N LEU A 228 -17.06 9.19 -3.01
CA LEU A 228 -17.10 10.02 -1.80
C LEU A 228 -17.03 9.18 -0.52
N THR A 229 -17.71 8.03 -0.48
CA THR A 229 -17.68 7.11 0.66
C THR A 229 -16.29 6.53 0.85
N ALA A 230 -15.67 6.05 -0.24
CA ALA A 230 -14.31 5.56 -0.20
C ALA A 230 -13.32 6.64 0.23
N PHE A 231 -13.41 7.85 -0.32
CA PHE A 231 -12.52 8.95 0.06
C PHE A 231 -12.68 9.34 1.52
N ALA A 232 -13.91 9.40 2.02
CA ALA A 232 -14.16 9.69 3.43
C ALA A 232 -13.54 8.62 4.33
N PHE A 233 -13.71 7.35 4.00
CA PHE A 233 -13.12 6.23 4.73
C PHE A 233 -11.58 6.29 4.72
N GLN A 234 -10.97 6.42 3.55
CA GLN A 234 -9.51 6.46 3.41
C GLN A 234 -8.93 7.73 4.05
N ALA A 235 -9.58 8.89 3.91
CA ALA A 235 -9.14 10.14 4.52
C ALA A 235 -9.25 10.09 6.05
N ALA A 236 -10.32 9.50 6.60
CA ALA A 236 -10.47 9.31 8.04
C ALA A 236 -9.31 8.47 8.61
N TRP A 237 -8.99 7.34 7.97
CA TRP A 237 -7.85 6.52 8.36
C TRP A 237 -6.51 7.21 8.14
N ALA A 238 -6.33 7.95 7.04
CA ALA A 238 -5.11 8.72 6.79
C ALA A 238 -4.88 9.74 7.92
N VAL A 239 -5.90 10.52 8.30
CA VAL A 239 -5.81 11.49 9.39
C VAL A 239 -5.53 10.79 10.72
N ALA A 240 -6.29 9.74 11.06
CA ALA A 240 -6.12 9.02 12.31
C ALA A 240 -4.72 8.43 12.47
N LEU A 241 -4.21 7.74 11.44
CA LEU A 241 -2.89 7.11 11.47
C LEU A 241 -1.76 8.13 11.42
N LEU A 242 -1.87 9.19 10.62
CA LEU A 242 -0.86 10.23 10.59
C LEU A 242 -0.79 10.98 11.93
N ALA A 243 -1.93 11.27 12.56
CA ALA A 243 -1.98 11.87 13.89
C ALA A 243 -1.39 10.95 14.97
N ALA A 244 -1.74 9.65 14.95
CA ALA A 244 -1.13 8.67 15.85
C ALA A 244 0.40 8.59 15.65
N ALA A 245 0.87 8.61 14.39
CA ALA A 245 2.29 8.67 14.07
C ALA A 245 2.97 9.94 14.61
N ARG A 246 2.31 11.10 14.54
CA ARG A 246 2.82 12.34 15.13
C ARG A 246 3.00 12.23 16.64
N MET A 247 2.00 11.68 17.31
CA MET A 247 2.04 11.48 18.75
C MET A 247 3.18 10.52 19.11
N ALA A 248 3.26 9.38 18.44
CA ALA A 248 4.34 8.40 18.63
C ALA A 248 5.72 9.01 18.35
N GLN A 249 5.87 9.80 17.28
CA GLN A 249 7.14 10.46 16.95
C GLN A 249 7.56 11.44 18.06
N SER A 250 6.64 12.26 18.57
CA SER A 250 6.97 13.19 19.66
C SER A 250 7.38 12.47 20.94
N ALA A 251 6.75 11.32 21.27
CA ALA A 251 7.17 10.46 22.36
C ALA A 251 8.55 9.83 22.11
N ALA A 252 8.81 9.36 20.90
CA ALA A 252 10.09 8.77 20.51
C ALA A 252 11.25 9.79 20.62
N THR A 253 11.05 11.02 20.17
CA THR A 253 12.09 12.07 20.24
C THR A 253 12.54 12.38 21.66
N ARG A 254 11.65 12.26 22.65
CA ARG A 254 12.02 12.44 24.07
C ARG A 254 12.95 11.33 24.57
N ARG A 255 12.86 10.13 24.00
CA ARG A 255 13.68 8.98 24.39
C ARG A 255 15.08 9.01 23.79
N VAL A 256 15.22 9.56 22.58
CA VAL A 256 16.53 9.74 21.91
C VAL A 256 17.47 10.59 22.75
N VAL A 257 16.95 11.63 23.41
CA VAL A 257 17.72 12.49 24.33
C VAL A 257 18.30 11.71 25.52
N VAL A 258 17.66 10.61 25.95
CA VAL A 258 18.13 9.80 27.09
C VAL A 258 19.25 8.83 26.70
N GLN A 259 19.37 8.46 25.42
CA GLN A 259 20.39 7.52 24.95
C GLN A 259 21.60 8.19 24.25
N GLY A 260 21.48 9.45 23.87
CA GLY A 260 22.57 10.22 23.24
C GLY A 260 23.39 11.11 24.17
N GLY A 261 22.95 11.33 25.42
CA GLY A 261 23.50 12.35 26.32
C GLY A 261 22.89 13.72 26.08
#